data_AF-A0AA88XLC4-F1
#
_entry.id   AF-A0AA88XLC4-F1
#
_cell.length_a   1.000
_cell.length_b   1.000
_cell.length_c   1.000
_cell.angle_alpha   90.00
_cell.angle_beta   90.00
_cell.angle_gamma   90.00
#
_symmetry.space_group_name_H-M   'P 1'
#
loop_
_entity.id
_entity.type
_entity.pdbx_description
1 polymer ?
#
loop_
_entity_poly.entity_id
_entity_poly.type
_entity_poly.pdbx_seq_one_letter_code
_entity_poly.pdbx_strand_id
1 'polypeptide(L)'
;MIQIKQGIRQEAKLSTTMYKRFNNNILYALEDARIGTYIGSENVTSPTCADDLAIVHKETTALQTLTNIVHYHACKDRFKINPTKSEIVHIYPQKKDSIEEQEVKLGESIIQQVEESKHLGIERNSNNTPNIQERLRTARKTMNALMGAGMHGKNGLSPIITFNMWTTYVIPRMLHGIEMLTIRKGLPKNAPTAAVYLLIGAIPAEGLIHLRFLSTFGNIIQNKDSLEYRVAKRQLVYKDGNSNSWFTTLVQIHEKYELPSPITLLENPPNKNQWKTQYKTAVKKFWHDSLVEEANCKTSLNLLDTIGLKPGKPHTVWENVKNNPFEAHKAMVKVKLMTGTYRFQCDRAKFSGGRISDTCKLCKKESEDMHHFLFQCEVLDTKRKPYIQKLKSILSETHEEQVIEGIIQDNEKMVQLTVDCTHPAVSRITHKNRGKIEQTARGMIYALHRERSAILVKE
;
A
#
# COMPACT_ATOMS: atom_id res chain seq x y z
N MET A 1 49.00 -17.14 -0.14
CA MET A 1 47.60 -17.53 -0.44
C MET A 1 47.10 -18.33 0.75
N ILE A 2 46.03 -17.91 1.44
CA ILE A 2 45.50 -18.66 2.59
C ILE A 2 44.63 -19.80 2.05
N GLN A 3 44.97 -21.03 2.40
CA GLN A 3 44.19 -22.20 2.01
C GLN A 3 42.97 -22.35 2.94
N ILE A 4 41.76 -22.23 2.37
CA ILE A 4 40.51 -22.46 3.10
C ILE A 4 40.29 -23.97 3.21
N LYS A 5 40.38 -24.51 4.43
CA LYS A 5 40.20 -25.96 4.70
C LYS A 5 38.73 -26.36 4.95
N GLN A 6 37.88 -25.41 5.36
CA GLN A 6 36.48 -25.64 5.69
C GLN A 6 35.65 -24.40 5.36
N GLY A 7 34.43 -24.62 4.87
CA GLY A 7 33.47 -23.57 4.52
C GLY A 7 33.46 -23.26 3.02
N ILE A 8 32.41 -22.54 2.61
CA ILE A 8 32.24 -22.07 1.23
C ILE A 8 32.30 -20.54 1.27
N ARG A 9 32.96 -19.94 0.29
CA ARG A 9 33.05 -18.48 0.16
C ARG A 9 31.64 -17.89 0.04
N GLN A 10 31.32 -16.93 0.90
CA GLN A 10 30.09 -16.15 0.80
C GLN A 10 30.04 -15.39 -0.54
N GLU A 11 28.85 -15.21 -1.09
CA GLU A 11 28.60 -14.56 -2.40
C GLU A 11 29.15 -15.32 -3.62
N ALA A 12 29.79 -16.48 -3.45
CA ALA A 12 30.17 -17.32 -4.58
C ALA A 12 28.92 -17.87 -5.28
N LYS A 13 28.88 -17.83 -6.62
CA LYS A 13 27.69 -18.23 -7.40
C LYS A 13 27.13 -19.63 -7.05
N LEU A 14 28.00 -20.55 -6.64
CA LEU A 14 27.63 -21.93 -6.29
C LEU A 14 27.35 -22.14 -4.79
N SER A 15 27.67 -21.18 -3.92
CA SER A 15 27.59 -21.38 -2.47
C SER A 15 26.18 -21.71 -2.02
N THR A 16 25.17 -21.01 -2.55
CA THR A 16 23.77 -21.24 -2.22
C THR A 16 23.29 -22.64 -2.59
N THR A 17 23.66 -23.14 -3.78
CA THR A 17 23.24 -24.47 -4.24
C THR A 17 23.93 -25.58 -3.45
N MET A 18 25.24 -25.43 -3.19
CA MET A 18 26.00 -26.37 -2.37
C MET A 18 25.45 -26.42 -0.95
N TYR A 19 25.13 -25.27 -0.37
CA TYR A 19 24.57 -25.15 0.96
C TYR A 19 23.18 -25.82 1.06
N LYS A 20 22.29 -25.56 0.10
CA LYS A 20 20.98 -26.24 0.03
C LYS A 20 21.14 -27.77 -0.02
N ARG A 21 22.03 -28.26 -0.86
CA ARG A 21 22.28 -29.72 -0.98
C ARG A 21 22.84 -30.31 0.31
N PHE A 22 23.67 -29.58 1.04
CA PHE A 22 24.24 -30.02 2.30
C PHE A 22 23.16 -30.26 3.37
N ASN A 23 22.18 -29.35 3.48
CA ASN A 23 21.11 -29.47 4.50
C ASN A 23 20.08 -30.57 4.21
N ASN A 24 20.03 -31.11 2.98
CA ASN A 24 19.02 -32.10 2.59
C ASN A 24 19.02 -33.37 3.48
N ASN A 25 20.18 -33.83 3.94
CA ASN A 25 20.27 -35.04 4.77
C ASN A 25 19.46 -34.90 6.07
N ILE A 26 19.47 -33.71 6.66
CA ILE A 26 18.72 -33.43 7.90
C ILE A 26 17.23 -33.40 7.61
N LEU A 27 16.84 -32.78 6.50
CA LEU A 27 15.44 -32.69 6.08
C LEU A 27 14.87 -34.08 5.77
N TYR A 28 15.63 -34.94 5.09
CA TYR A 28 15.24 -36.32 4.84
C TYR A 28 15.13 -37.13 6.13
N ALA A 29 16.08 -36.98 7.07
CA ALA A 29 16.00 -37.67 8.36
C ALA A 29 14.76 -37.24 9.18
N LEU A 30 14.41 -35.96 9.15
CA LEU A 30 13.19 -35.45 9.80
C LEU A 30 11.92 -35.98 9.11
N GLU A 31 11.94 -36.12 7.79
CA GLU A 31 10.83 -36.68 7.01
C GLU A 31 10.64 -38.18 7.27
N ASP A 32 11.74 -38.94 7.23
CA ASP A 32 11.77 -40.39 7.44
C ASP A 32 11.39 -40.80 8.87
N ALA A 33 11.57 -39.90 9.85
CA ALA A 33 11.20 -40.15 11.23
C ALA A 33 9.68 -40.33 11.41
N ARG A 34 8.84 -39.82 10.50
CA ARG A 34 7.37 -39.94 10.51
C ARG A 34 6.66 -39.51 11.80
N ILE A 35 7.34 -38.76 12.66
CA ILE A 35 6.82 -38.16 13.91
C ILE A 35 6.62 -36.64 13.75
N GLY A 36 6.60 -36.17 12.51
CA GLY A 36 6.53 -34.76 12.14
C GLY A 36 5.12 -34.17 12.20
N THR A 37 5.01 -32.87 11.91
CA THR A 37 3.71 -32.22 11.67
C THR A 37 3.26 -32.43 10.23
N TYR A 38 1.98 -32.79 10.08
CA TYR A 38 1.35 -33.02 8.78
C TYR A 38 0.13 -32.13 8.56
N ILE A 39 -0.07 -31.70 7.32
CA ILE A 39 -1.35 -31.15 6.85
C ILE A 39 -1.99 -32.20 5.94
N GLY A 40 -2.83 -33.05 6.52
CA GLY A 40 -3.30 -34.24 5.82
C GLY A 40 -2.18 -35.27 5.70
N SER A 41 -1.83 -35.64 4.47
CA SER A 41 -0.71 -36.54 4.17
C SER A 41 0.61 -35.80 3.94
N GLU A 42 0.59 -34.47 3.88
CA GLU A 42 1.74 -33.65 3.51
C GLU A 42 2.58 -33.31 4.73
N ASN A 43 3.87 -33.68 4.73
CA ASN A 43 4.81 -33.35 5.79
C ASN A 43 5.20 -31.87 5.73
N VAL A 44 4.94 -31.12 6.81
CA VAL A 44 5.25 -29.68 6.93
C VAL A 44 6.13 -29.38 8.15
N THR A 45 6.86 -30.39 8.62
CA THR A 45 7.59 -30.36 9.90
C THR A 45 8.70 -29.33 9.93
N SER A 46 9.42 -29.19 8.83
CA SER A 46 10.72 -28.50 8.78
C SER A 46 10.79 -27.36 7.75
N PRO A 47 9.98 -26.28 7.87
CA PRO A 47 10.16 -25.10 7.04
C PRO A 47 11.60 -24.56 7.18
N THR A 48 12.32 -24.50 6.06
CA THR A 48 13.76 -24.21 6.06
C THR A 48 14.10 -23.19 5.00
N CYS A 49 14.95 -22.22 5.35
CA CYS A 49 15.58 -21.33 4.38
C CYS A 49 17.04 -21.11 4.77
N ALA A 50 17.97 -21.56 3.91
CA ALA A 50 19.38 -21.57 4.25
C ALA A 50 19.61 -22.22 5.63
N ASP A 51 20.27 -21.54 6.56
CA ASP A 51 20.61 -21.99 7.92
C ASP A 51 19.45 -21.88 8.92
N ASP A 52 18.41 -21.13 8.58
CA ASP A 52 17.21 -21.02 9.40
C ASP A 52 16.32 -22.25 9.19
N LEU A 53 16.36 -23.19 10.15
CA LEU A 53 15.48 -24.35 10.24
C LEU A 53 14.45 -24.13 11.36
N ALA A 54 13.17 -24.11 11.01
CA ALA A 54 12.08 -24.16 11.98
C ALA A 54 11.57 -25.59 12.08
N ILE A 55 11.29 -26.07 13.29
CA ILE A 55 10.61 -27.35 13.54
C ILE A 55 9.25 -27.05 14.15
N VAL A 56 8.20 -27.62 13.58
CA VAL A 56 6.84 -27.47 14.09
C VAL A 56 6.35 -28.81 14.59
N HIS A 57 5.85 -28.86 15.83
CA HIS A 57 5.14 -30.00 16.37
C HIS A 57 4.14 -29.56 17.45
N LYS A 58 3.05 -30.33 17.63
CA LYS A 58 2.01 -30.05 18.62
C LYS A 58 2.35 -30.56 20.04
N GLU A 59 3.29 -31.49 20.13
CA GLU A 59 3.71 -32.15 21.37
C GLU A 59 5.20 -31.95 21.61
N THR A 60 5.57 -31.55 22.82
CA THR A 60 6.95 -31.21 23.20
C THR A 60 7.89 -32.41 23.16
N THR A 61 7.43 -33.61 23.51
CA THR A 61 8.23 -34.84 23.45
C THR A 61 8.67 -35.17 22.03
N ALA A 62 7.77 -35.09 21.07
CA ALA A 62 8.09 -35.27 19.66
C ALA A 62 8.97 -34.12 19.12
N LEU A 63 8.75 -32.88 19.59
CA LEU A 63 9.66 -31.76 19.29
C LEU A 63 11.08 -32.02 19.79
N GLN A 64 11.24 -32.59 20.99
CA GLN A 64 12.54 -33.00 21.52
C GLN A 64 13.18 -34.08 20.64
N THR A 65 12.42 -35.10 20.22
CA THR A 65 12.94 -36.15 19.32
C THR A 65 13.42 -35.57 17.99
N LEU A 66 12.63 -34.67 17.38
CA LEU A 66 13.03 -33.97 16.15
C LEU A 66 14.29 -33.12 16.37
N THR A 67 14.39 -32.44 17.51
CA THR A 67 15.57 -31.65 17.90
C THR A 67 16.80 -32.54 18.09
N ASN A 68 16.65 -33.74 18.65
CA ASN A 68 17.73 -34.72 18.78
C ASN A 68 18.23 -35.20 17.42
N ILE A 69 17.34 -35.42 16.45
CA ILE A 69 17.73 -35.76 15.07
C ILE A 69 18.58 -34.63 14.48
N VAL A 70 18.12 -33.39 14.61
CA VAL A 70 18.87 -32.22 14.12
C VAL A 70 20.25 -32.12 14.79
N HIS A 71 20.32 -32.30 16.12
CA HIS A 71 21.58 -32.27 16.86
C HIS A 71 22.54 -33.39 16.41
N TYR A 72 22.04 -34.62 16.28
CA TYR A 72 22.83 -35.76 15.80
C TYR A 72 23.46 -35.47 14.44
N HIS A 73 22.66 -34.96 13.49
CA HIS A 73 23.18 -34.61 12.17
C HIS A 73 24.15 -33.43 12.20
N ALA A 74 23.92 -32.42 13.05
CA ALA A 74 24.87 -31.33 13.23
C ALA A 74 26.24 -31.84 13.70
N CYS A 75 26.25 -32.75 14.68
CA CYS A 75 27.47 -33.41 15.16
C CYS A 75 28.14 -34.25 14.07
N LYS A 76 27.35 -35.06 13.35
CA LYS A 76 27.83 -35.92 12.25
C LYS A 76 28.48 -35.11 11.12
N ASP A 77 27.81 -34.06 10.68
CA ASP A 77 28.22 -33.22 9.56
C ASP A 77 29.16 -32.07 9.99
N ARG A 78 29.55 -32.06 11.28
CA ARG A 78 30.55 -31.19 11.90
C ARG A 78 30.23 -29.70 11.78
N PHE A 79 28.96 -29.33 11.91
CA PHE A 79 28.55 -27.94 12.09
C PHE A 79 27.94 -27.73 13.47
N LYS A 80 27.98 -26.49 13.95
CA LYS A 80 27.49 -26.13 15.28
C LYS A 80 26.19 -25.35 15.14
N ILE A 81 25.17 -25.79 15.86
CA ILE A 81 23.95 -25.01 16.08
C ILE A 81 24.18 -24.17 17.33
N ASN A 82 23.77 -22.91 17.30
CA ASN A 82 23.93 -21.99 18.41
C ASN A 82 22.71 -22.07 19.35
N PRO A 83 22.82 -22.68 20.54
CA PRO A 83 21.67 -22.86 21.43
C PRO A 83 21.08 -21.51 21.90
N THR A 84 21.91 -20.47 22.04
CA THR A 84 21.48 -19.13 22.47
C THR A 84 20.67 -18.39 21.40
N LYS A 85 20.81 -18.76 20.12
CA LYS A 85 19.99 -18.23 19.03
C LYS A 85 18.82 -19.14 18.67
N SER A 86 18.78 -20.34 19.24
CA SER A 86 17.65 -21.25 19.09
C SER A 86 16.59 -20.85 20.11
N GLU A 87 15.36 -20.75 19.63
CA GLU A 87 14.23 -20.26 20.41
C GLU A 87 13.04 -21.20 20.21
N ILE A 88 12.21 -21.35 21.25
CA ILE A 88 10.93 -22.04 21.17
C ILE A 88 9.81 -21.05 21.44
N VAL A 89 8.86 -20.98 20.51
CA VAL A 89 7.61 -20.24 20.68
C VAL A 89 6.47 -21.23 20.74
N HIS A 90 5.78 -21.23 21.87
CA HIS A 90 4.53 -21.97 22.00
C HIS A 90 3.37 -21.14 21.46
N ILE A 91 2.61 -21.72 20.53
CA ILE A 91 1.43 -21.07 19.94
C ILE A 91 0.19 -21.65 20.62
N TYR A 92 -0.50 -20.82 21.41
CA TYR A 92 -1.69 -21.23 22.17
C TYR A 92 -2.96 -20.61 21.57
N PRO A 93 -4.00 -21.40 21.26
CA PRO A 93 -5.29 -20.87 20.83
C PRO A 93 -6.11 -20.24 21.98
N GLN A 94 -5.87 -20.63 23.24
CA GLN A 94 -6.54 -20.12 24.45
C GLN A 94 -5.57 -20.10 25.65
N LYS A 95 -5.94 -19.42 26.75
CA LYS A 95 -5.08 -19.02 27.90
C LYS A 95 -4.09 -20.10 28.38
N LYS A 96 -2.91 -19.62 28.79
CA LYS A 96 -1.69 -20.35 29.20
C LYS A 96 -1.83 -21.26 30.44
N ASP A 97 -2.99 -21.29 31.09
CA ASP A 97 -3.12 -21.66 32.51
C ASP A 97 -3.01 -23.16 32.85
N SER A 98 -2.63 -24.05 31.92
CA SER A 98 -2.68 -25.51 32.18
C SER A 98 -1.64 -26.39 31.47
N ILE A 99 -0.53 -25.84 30.96
CA ILE A 99 0.49 -26.65 30.26
C ILE A 99 1.74 -26.78 31.11
N GLU A 100 2.07 -28.00 31.50
CA GLU A 100 3.40 -28.34 32.06
C GLU A 100 4.46 -28.05 30.98
N GLU A 101 5.23 -26.99 31.18
CA GLU A 101 6.33 -26.61 30.29
C GLU A 101 7.46 -27.62 30.42
N GLN A 102 7.49 -28.62 29.54
CA GLN A 102 8.66 -29.49 29.38
C GLN A 102 9.79 -28.71 28.72
N GLU A 103 10.99 -28.81 29.29
CA GLU A 103 12.21 -28.25 28.70
C GLU A 103 12.59 -29.02 27.42
N VAL A 104 12.97 -28.28 26.39
CA VAL A 104 13.54 -28.85 25.18
C VAL A 104 15.02 -28.52 25.13
N LYS A 105 15.82 -29.53 24.82
CA LYS A 105 17.29 -29.49 24.79
C LYS A 105 17.82 -29.67 23.38
N LEU A 106 18.90 -28.96 23.08
CA LEU A 106 19.74 -29.13 21.90
C LEU A 106 21.09 -29.70 22.36
N GLY A 107 21.22 -31.03 22.31
CA GLY A 107 22.29 -31.73 23.02
C GLY A 107 22.15 -31.51 24.53
N GLU A 108 23.20 -31.02 25.18
CA GLU A 108 23.19 -30.72 26.62
C GLU A 108 22.62 -29.35 26.97
N SER A 109 22.39 -28.47 25.97
CA SER A 109 21.94 -27.09 26.21
C SER A 109 20.42 -26.99 26.17
N ILE A 110 19.82 -26.31 27.15
CA ILE A 110 18.38 -26.00 27.15
C ILE A 110 18.11 -24.87 26.15
N ILE A 111 17.11 -25.04 25.29
CA ILE A 111 16.66 -24.01 24.35
C ILE A 111 15.75 -23.02 25.08
N GLN A 112 15.99 -21.72 24.91
CA GLN A 112 15.18 -20.70 25.55
C GLN A 112 13.75 -20.69 24.99
N GLN A 113 12.76 -20.70 25.88
CA GLN A 113 11.38 -20.41 25.52
C GLN A 113 11.14 -18.90 25.50
N VAL A 114 10.49 -18.41 24.45
CA VAL A 114 10.21 -16.98 24.24
C VAL A 114 8.75 -16.78 23.83
N GLU A 115 8.19 -15.61 24.14
CA GLU A 115 6.80 -15.29 23.77
C GLU A 115 6.66 -14.89 22.29
N GLU A 116 7.75 -14.39 21.71
CA GLU A 116 7.84 -13.98 20.31
C GLU A 116 9.17 -14.42 19.71
N SER A 117 9.13 -14.87 18.45
CA SER A 117 10.33 -15.18 17.68
C SER A 117 10.15 -14.77 16.22
N LYS A 118 11.28 -14.55 15.55
CA LYS A 118 11.35 -14.05 14.19
C LYS A 118 11.97 -15.09 13.28
N HIS A 119 11.19 -15.59 12.32
CA HIS A 119 11.65 -16.53 11.30
C HIS A 119 11.45 -15.92 9.90
N LEU A 120 12.49 -15.89 9.07
CA LEU A 120 12.50 -15.29 7.72
C LEU A 120 11.99 -13.86 7.66
N GLY A 121 12.27 -13.10 8.73
CA GLY A 121 11.83 -11.72 8.86
C GLY A 121 10.38 -11.55 9.31
N ILE A 122 9.65 -12.63 9.60
CA ILE A 122 8.26 -12.63 10.09
C ILE A 122 8.28 -12.93 11.58
N GLU A 123 7.82 -11.97 12.38
CA GLU A 123 7.68 -12.10 13.82
C GLU A 123 6.33 -12.73 14.15
N ARG A 124 6.34 -13.77 14.98
CA ARG A 124 5.14 -14.44 15.49
C ARG A 124 5.20 -14.45 17.00
N ASN A 125 4.08 -14.10 17.63
CA ASN A 125 3.89 -14.28 19.05
C ASN A 125 3.12 -15.57 19.36
N SER A 126 2.97 -15.88 20.64
CA SER A 126 2.19 -17.00 21.16
C SER A 126 0.72 -17.05 20.71
N ASN A 127 0.14 -15.91 20.30
CA ASN A 127 -1.21 -15.84 19.72
C ASN A 127 -1.23 -16.06 18.20
N ASN A 128 -0.08 -16.36 17.57
CA ASN A 128 0.11 -16.44 16.12
C ASN A 128 -0.36 -15.18 15.36
N THR A 129 -0.25 -14.01 16.01
CA THR A 129 -0.64 -12.73 15.41
C THR A 129 0.60 -11.99 14.91
N PRO A 130 0.52 -11.29 13.75
CA PRO A 130 1.61 -10.43 13.32
C PRO A 130 1.84 -9.29 14.30
N ASN A 131 3.12 -8.97 14.51
CA ASN A 131 3.48 -7.68 15.07
C ASN A 131 3.32 -6.57 14.01
N ILE A 132 2.08 -6.13 13.79
CA ILE A 132 1.75 -5.04 12.85
C ILE A 132 2.51 -3.76 13.25
N GLN A 133 2.74 -3.54 14.55
CA GLN A 133 3.47 -2.36 15.02
C GLN A 133 4.93 -2.38 14.56
N GLU A 134 5.57 -3.54 14.54
CA GLU A 134 6.94 -3.66 14.04
C GLU A 134 7.04 -3.39 12.54
N ARG A 135 6.04 -3.82 11.76
CA ARG A 135 5.95 -3.49 10.33
C ARG A 135 5.75 -2.00 10.10
N LEU A 136 4.88 -1.35 10.89
CA LEU A 136 4.71 0.10 10.84
C LEU A 136 5.99 0.84 11.28
N ARG A 137 6.71 0.33 12.29
CA ARG A 137 8.00 0.86 12.73
C ARG A 137 9.04 0.76 11.62
N THR A 138 9.11 -0.36 10.92
CA THR A 138 9.99 -0.57 9.76
C THR A 138 9.64 0.37 8.61
N ALA A 139 8.35 0.56 8.33
CA ALA A 139 7.89 1.51 7.31
C ALA A 139 8.31 2.94 7.65
N ARG A 140 8.09 3.38 8.90
CA ARG A 140 8.51 4.71 9.40
C ARG A 140 10.02 4.90 9.33
N LYS A 141 10.81 3.92 9.79
CA LYS A 141 12.28 3.98 9.70
C LYS A 141 12.75 4.12 8.25
N THR A 142 12.14 3.38 7.33
CA THR A 142 12.46 3.46 5.90
C THR A 142 12.08 4.83 5.33
N MET A 143 10.89 5.33 5.64
CA MET A 143 10.46 6.67 5.24
C MET A 143 11.38 7.75 5.78
N ASN A 144 11.78 7.68 7.05
CA ASN A 144 12.70 8.63 7.67
C ASN A 144 14.09 8.61 7.00
N ALA A 145 14.60 7.43 6.65
CA ALA A 145 15.86 7.30 5.92
C ALA A 145 15.80 7.96 4.52
N LEU A 146 14.61 8.05 3.92
CA LEU A 146 14.39 8.69 2.63
C LEU A 146 14.14 10.20 2.73
N MET A 147 14.07 10.77 3.94
CA MET A 147 13.88 12.22 4.12
C MET A 147 15.03 13.02 3.49
N GLY A 148 16.28 12.58 3.64
CA GLY A 148 17.43 13.22 3.01
C GLY A 148 17.41 13.18 1.47
N ALA A 149 16.69 12.22 0.89
CA ALA A 149 16.45 12.12 -0.55
C ALA A 149 15.24 12.95 -1.02
N GLY A 150 14.66 13.79 -0.16
CA GLY A 150 13.57 14.69 -0.51
C GLY A 150 12.16 14.16 -0.20
N MET A 151 12.02 13.07 0.56
CA MET A 151 10.71 12.53 0.99
C MET A 151 10.06 13.33 2.14
N HIS A 152 10.40 14.62 2.29
CA HIS A 152 9.80 15.53 3.27
C HIS A 152 8.71 16.39 2.62
N GLY A 153 7.85 17.02 3.42
CA GLY A 153 6.64 17.72 2.95
C GLY A 153 6.90 18.93 2.02
N LYS A 154 6.74 20.15 2.56
CA LYS A 154 6.61 21.38 1.73
C LYS A 154 7.80 21.70 0.81
N ASN A 155 8.99 21.22 1.13
CA ASN A 155 10.23 21.50 0.40
C ASN A 155 10.80 20.27 -0.33
N GLY A 156 10.07 19.16 -0.33
CA GLY A 156 10.56 17.90 -0.87
C GLY A 156 10.22 17.70 -2.35
N LEU A 157 10.28 16.43 -2.75
CA LEU A 157 9.94 16.00 -4.11
C LEU A 157 8.43 16.09 -4.36
N SER A 158 8.06 16.09 -5.64
CA SER A 158 6.65 16.10 -6.03
C SER A 158 5.92 14.86 -5.51
N PRO A 159 4.59 14.95 -5.26
CA PRO A 159 3.83 13.83 -4.71
C PRO A 159 3.91 12.53 -5.52
N ILE A 160 4.02 12.62 -6.86
CA ILE A 160 4.22 11.45 -7.72
C ILE A 160 5.54 10.74 -7.38
N ILE A 161 6.63 11.49 -7.25
CA ILE A 161 7.96 10.91 -7.03
C ILE A 161 8.05 10.37 -5.61
N THR A 162 7.52 11.12 -4.63
CA THR A 162 7.38 10.66 -3.25
C THR A 162 6.57 9.37 -3.18
N PHE A 163 5.49 9.25 -3.96
CA PHE A 163 4.70 8.02 -4.05
C PHE A 163 5.47 6.87 -4.73
N ASN A 164 6.25 7.16 -5.77
CA ASN A 164 7.12 6.16 -6.40
C ASN A 164 8.19 5.65 -5.42
N MET A 165 8.81 6.53 -4.63
CA MET A 165 9.74 6.15 -3.58
C MET A 165 9.04 5.31 -2.49
N TRP A 166 7.84 5.74 -2.07
CA TRP A 166 7.02 5.00 -1.11
C TRP A 166 6.72 3.58 -1.60
N THR A 167 6.24 3.43 -2.83
CA THR A 167 5.90 2.12 -3.42
C THR A 167 7.11 1.25 -3.72
N THR A 168 8.27 1.86 -4.00
CA THR A 168 9.52 1.14 -4.31
C THR A 168 10.25 0.67 -3.05
N TYR A 169 10.34 1.51 -2.01
CA TYR A 169 11.20 1.24 -0.85
C TYR A 169 10.41 0.93 0.42
N VAL A 170 9.32 1.66 0.67
CA VAL A 170 8.60 1.56 1.95
C VAL A 170 7.59 0.42 1.92
N ILE A 171 6.73 0.37 0.90
CA ILE A 171 5.68 -0.64 0.77
C ILE A 171 6.25 -2.06 0.80
N PRO A 172 7.34 -2.43 0.08
CA PRO A 172 7.84 -3.79 0.12
C PRO A 172 8.31 -4.22 1.51
N ARG A 173 8.96 -3.32 2.26
CA ARG A 173 9.42 -3.59 3.62
C ARG A 173 8.28 -3.64 4.63
N MET A 174 7.27 -2.78 4.45
CA MET A 174 6.08 -2.75 5.28
C MET A 174 5.24 -4.02 5.11
N LEU A 175 5.05 -4.47 3.87
CA LEU A 175 4.16 -5.57 3.54
C LEU A 175 4.81 -6.94 3.63
N HIS A 176 6.15 -7.05 3.68
CA HIS A 176 6.84 -8.35 3.72
C HIS A 176 6.24 -9.31 4.76
N GLY A 177 5.77 -10.48 4.32
CA GLY A 177 5.22 -11.52 5.19
C GLY A 177 3.83 -11.21 5.77
N ILE A 178 3.26 -10.02 5.51
CA ILE A 178 1.86 -9.72 5.85
C ILE A 178 0.91 -10.52 4.94
N GLU A 179 1.30 -10.77 3.70
CA GLU A 179 0.53 -11.59 2.75
C GLU A 179 0.33 -13.04 3.20
N MET A 180 1.09 -13.51 4.18
CA MET A 180 0.94 -14.85 4.75
C MET A 180 0.00 -14.87 5.95
N LEU A 181 -0.53 -13.72 6.35
CA LEU A 181 -1.29 -13.56 7.59
C LEU A 181 -2.68 -12.96 7.31
N THR A 182 -3.70 -13.48 7.98
CA THR A 182 -5.06 -12.96 7.87
C THR A 182 -5.17 -11.69 8.71
N ILE A 183 -5.11 -10.52 8.05
CA ILE A 183 -5.32 -9.22 8.71
C ILE A 183 -6.79 -8.79 8.54
N ARG A 184 -7.45 -8.44 9.64
CA ARG A 184 -8.85 -7.95 9.67
C ARG A 184 -9.02 -6.50 10.15
N LYS A 185 -8.01 -5.64 10.03
CA LYS A 185 -8.08 -4.25 10.53
C LYS A 185 -8.00 -3.23 9.40
N GLY A 186 -9.00 -2.33 9.35
CA GLY A 186 -9.09 -1.22 8.41
C GLY A 186 -8.36 0.04 8.87
N LEU A 187 -8.27 1.02 7.96
CA LEU A 187 -7.71 2.35 8.23
C LEU A 187 -8.65 3.22 9.10
N PRO A 188 -8.15 4.30 9.74
CA PRO A 188 -8.98 5.25 10.48
C PRO A 188 -10.07 5.89 9.59
N LYS A 189 -11.30 6.05 10.12
CA LYS A 189 -12.51 6.47 9.38
C LYS A 189 -12.51 7.92 8.85
N ASN A 190 -11.59 8.79 9.31
CA ASN A 190 -11.75 10.26 9.16
C ASN A 190 -10.89 10.92 8.08
N ALA A 191 -10.11 10.18 7.28
CA ALA A 191 -9.37 10.76 6.16
C ALA A 191 -10.27 10.84 4.90
N PRO A 192 -10.21 11.90 4.07
CA PRO A 192 -10.80 11.92 2.74
C PRO A 192 -10.00 10.99 1.81
N THR A 193 -10.09 9.71 2.13
CA THR A 193 -9.21 8.64 1.67
C THR A 193 -9.32 8.46 0.17
N ALA A 194 -10.54 8.50 -0.37
CA ALA A 194 -10.82 8.51 -1.80
C ALA A 194 -9.98 9.52 -2.60
N ALA A 195 -10.04 10.81 -2.22
CA ALA A 195 -9.36 11.86 -2.98
C ALA A 195 -7.84 11.66 -3.06
N VAL A 196 -7.21 11.22 -1.96
CA VAL A 196 -5.75 10.98 -1.93
C VAL A 196 -5.37 9.84 -2.88
N TYR A 197 -6.10 8.72 -2.83
CA TYR A 197 -5.82 7.57 -3.69
C TYR A 197 -6.12 7.88 -5.16
N LEU A 198 -7.25 8.52 -5.45
CA LEU A 198 -7.66 8.91 -6.79
C LEU A 198 -6.69 9.89 -7.45
N LEU A 199 -6.27 10.95 -6.74
CA LEU A 199 -5.37 11.97 -7.28
C LEU A 199 -3.97 11.43 -7.59
N ILE A 200 -3.49 10.46 -6.83
CA ILE A 200 -2.15 9.86 -7.04
C ILE A 200 -2.24 8.62 -7.95
N GLY A 201 -3.44 8.06 -8.15
CA GLY A 201 -3.65 6.78 -8.82
C GLY A 201 -3.17 5.59 -7.98
N ALA A 202 -3.20 5.73 -6.65
CA ALA A 202 -2.71 4.73 -5.72
C ALA A 202 -3.79 3.69 -5.36
N ILE A 203 -3.37 2.48 -4.99
CA ILE A 203 -4.26 1.44 -4.46
C ILE A 203 -4.15 1.45 -2.94
N PRO A 204 -5.26 1.29 -2.19
CA PRO A 204 -5.22 1.11 -0.74
C PRO A 204 -4.31 -0.04 -0.31
N ALA A 205 -3.76 0.07 0.91
CA ALA A 205 -2.86 -0.94 1.47
C ALA A 205 -3.46 -2.36 1.46
N GLU A 206 -4.76 -2.49 1.72
CA GLU A 206 -5.49 -3.75 1.63
C GLU A 206 -5.44 -4.34 0.21
N GLY A 207 -5.67 -3.53 -0.83
CA GLY A 207 -5.52 -3.97 -2.21
C GLY A 207 -4.10 -4.40 -2.57
N LEU A 208 -3.08 -3.74 -2.01
CA LEU A 208 -1.69 -4.14 -2.19
C LEU A 208 -1.38 -5.48 -1.49
N ILE A 209 -1.97 -5.73 -0.31
CA ILE A 209 -1.88 -7.03 0.38
C ILE A 209 -2.56 -8.11 -0.47
N HIS A 210 -3.77 -7.86 -0.97
CA HIS A 210 -4.49 -8.82 -1.81
C HIS A 210 -3.71 -9.15 -3.10
N LEU A 211 -3.07 -8.17 -3.74
CA LEU A 211 -2.20 -8.43 -4.88
C LEU A 211 -1.02 -9.34 -4.55
N ARG A 212 -0.44 -9.22 -3.34
CA ARG A 212 0.61 -10.14 -2.88
C ARG A 212 0.06 -11.53 -2.59
N PHE A 213 -1.09 -11.61 -1.93
CA PHE A 213 -1.82 -12.86 -1.66
C PHE A 213 -2.06 -13.65 -2.95
N LEU A 214 -2.61 -12.97 -3.96
CA LEU A 214 -2.86 -13.52 -5.29
C LEU A 214 -1.55 -13.86 -6.02
N SER A 215 -0.49 -13.06 -5.88
CA SER A 215 0.81 -13.40 -6.47
C SER A 215 1.42 -14.65 -5.85
N THR A 216 1.30 -14.82 -4.53
CA THR A 216 1.75 -16.02 -3.83
C THR A 216 0.96 -17.23 -4.29
N PHE A 217 -0.37 -17.15 -4.33
CA PHE A 217 -1.20 -18.23 -4.86
C PHE A 217 -0.86 -18.58 -6.31
N GLY A 218 -0.67 -17.56 -7.15
CA GLY A 218 -0.22 -17.71 -8.53
C GLY A 218 1.09 -18.49 -8.64
N ASN A 219 2.07 -18.27 -7.74
CA ASN A 219 3.30 -19.06 -7.73
C ASN A 219 3.07 -20.51 -7.29
N ILE A 220 2.17 -20.74 -6.32
CA ILE A 220 1.82 -22.08 -5.83
C ILE A 220 1.21 -22.92 -6.96
N ILE A 221 0.21 -22.39 -7.67
CA ILE A 221 -0.50 -23.15 -8.72
C ILE A 221 0.34 -23.45 -9.97
N GLN A 222 1.42 -22.68 -10.19
CA GLN A 222 2.34 -22.90 -11.31
C GLN A 222 3.35 -24.02 -11.02
N ASN A 223 3.56 -24.37 -9.74
CA ASN A 223 4.49 -25.42 -9.33
C ASN A 223 3.72 -26.64 -8.81
N LYS A 224 3.17 -27.45 -9.73
CA LYS A 224 2.27 -28.57 -9.42
C LYS A 224 2.90 -29.66 -8.54
N ASP A 225 4.22 -29.79 -8.57
CA ASP A 225 4.96 -30.81 -7.80
C ASP A 225 5.34 -30.31 -6.40
N SER A 226 5.05 -29.05 -6.08
CA SER A 226 5.38 -28.46 -4.78
C SER A 226 4.50 -28.98 -3.64
N LEU A 227 5.06 -28.97 -2.44
CA LEU A 227 4.34 -29.24 -1.20
C LEU A 227 3.18 -28.26 -1.02
N GLU A 228 3.43 -26.98 -1.32
CA GLU A 228 2.47 -25.90 -1.21
C GLU A 228 1.28 -26.12 -2.13
N TYR A 229 1.48 -26.65 -3.34
CA TYR A 229 0.40 -26.99 -4.26
C TYR A 229 -0.49 -28.09 -3.71
N ARG A 230 0.11 -29.17 -3.19
CA ARG A 230 -0.64 -30.30 -2.60
C ARG A 230 -1.42 -29.87 -1.36
N VAL A 231 -0.80 -29.05 -0.51
CA VAL A 231 -1.46 -28.43 0.64
C VAL A 231 -2.60 -27.52 0.18
N ALA A 232 -2.40 -26.67 -0.83
CA ALA A 232 -3.43 -25.79 -1.37
C ALA A 232 -4.64 -26.57 -1.90
N LYS A 233 -4.39 -27.60 -2.72
CA LYS A 233 -5.41 -28.49 -3.26
C LYS A 233 -6.24 -29.13 -2.15
N ARG A 234 -5.59 -29.62 -1.10
CA ARG A 234 -6.30 -30.17 0.07
C ARG A 234 -7.09 -29.10 0.79
N GLN A 235 -6.45 -28.00 1.19
CA GLN A 235 -7.09 -27.00 2.07
C GLN A 235 -8.30 -26.35 1.40
N LEU A 236 -8.26 -26.11 0.09
CA LEU A 236 -9.39 -25.55 -0.65
C LEU A 236 -10.59 -26.50 -0.74
N VAL A 237 -10.37 -27.82 -0.66
CA VAL A 237 -11.46 -28.81 -0.69
C VAL A 237 -12.05 -29.06 0.70
N TYR A 238 -11.21 -29.08 1.74
CA TYR A 238 -11.60 -29.56 3.07
C TYR A 238 -11.93 -28.47 4.09
N LYS A 239 -11.49 -27.22 3.89
CA LYS A 239 -11.76 -26.15 4.86
C LYS A 239 -13.12 -25.53 4.61
N ASP A 240 -13.87 -25.33 5.69
CA ASP A 240 -15.10 -24.57 5.68
C ASP A 240 -14.83 -23.06 5.45
N GLY A 241 -15.89 -22.34 5.08
CA GLY A 241 -15.85 -20.90 4.83
C GLY A 241 -15.64 -20.03 6.07
N ASN A 242 -15.74 -20.60 7.28
CA ASN A 242 -15.57 -19.90 8.56
C ASN A 242 -14.18 -20.11 9.17
N SER A 243 -13.36 -20.98 8.59
CA SER A 243 -12.04 -21.29 9.11
C SER A 243 -11.09 -20.10 9.00
N ASN A 244 -10.19 -19.93 9.97
CA ASN A 244 -9.11 -18.92 9.93
C ASN A 244 -7.97 -19.32 8.99
N SER A 245 -8.25 -20.13 7.96
CA SER A 245 -7.26 -20.56 6.97
C SER A 245 -6.89 -19.44 6.02
N TRP A 246 -5.62 -19.42 5.63
CA TRP A 246 -5.13 -18.58 4.53
C TRP A 246 -5.92 -18.85 3.24
N PHE A 247 -6.29 -20.11 2.97
CA PHE A 247 -7.06 -20.49 1.78
C PHE A 247 -8.53 -20.06 1.84
N THR A 248 -9.14 -20.00 3.02
CA THR A 248 -10.49 -19.42 3.19
C THR A 248 -10.46 -17.91 2.90
N THR A 249 -9.41 -17.21 3.36
CA THR A 249 -9.19 -15.79 3.03
C THR A 249 -8.98 -15.61 1.52
N LEU A 250 -8.25 -16.53 0.86
CA LEU A 250 -8.05 -16.51 -0.59
C LEU A 250 -9.39 -16.63 -1.35
N VAL A 251 -10.28 -17.54 -0.93
CA VAL A 251 -11.62 -17.69 -1.55
C VAL A 251 -12.41 -16.38 -1.43
N GLN A 252 -12.44 -15.77 -0.24
CA GLN A 252 -13.11 -14.47 -0.02
C GLN A 252 -12.51 -13.35 -0.89
N ILE A 253 -11.20 -13.34 -1.08
CA ILE A 253 -10.52 -12.40 -1.98
C ILE A 253 -10.96 -12.64 -3.43
N HIS A 254 -11.05 -13.89 -3.88
CA HIS A 254 -11.50 -14.20 -5.23
C HIS A 254 -12.96 -13.77 -5.45
N GLU A 255 -13.84 -14.04 -4.49
CA GLU A 255 -15.24 -13.58 -4.51
C GLU A 255 -15.33 -12.05 -4.56
N LYS A 256 -14.59 -11.34 -3.68
CA LYS A 256 -14.55 -9.87 -3.61
C LYS A 256 -14.19 -9.22 -4.95
N TYR A 257 -13.37 -9.87 -5.76
CA TYR A 257 -12.88 -9.33 -7.04
C TYR A 257 -13.51 -10.00 -8.26
N GLU A 258 -14.56 -10.80 -8.08
CA GLU A 258 -15.23 -11.55 -9.16
C GLU A 258 -14.24 -12.39 -9.98
N LEU A 259 -13.27 -12.99 -9.31
CA LEU A 259 -12.24 -13.84 -9.92
C LEU A 259 -12.70 -15.31 -9.99
N PRO A 260 -12.16 -16.12 -10.92
CA PRO A 260 -12.46 -17.55 -10.96
C PRO A 260 -12.14 -18.24 -9.63
N SER A 261 -12.91 -19.25 -9.25
CA SER A 261 -12.67 -20.00 -8.01
C SER A 261 -11.23 -20.54 -7.93
N PRO A 262 -10.54 -20.43 -6.78
CA PRO A 262 -9.22 -21.01 -6.57
C PRO A 262 -9.12 -22.50 -6.95
N ILE A 263 -10.20 -23.27 -6.75
CA ILE A 263 -10.24 -24.71 -7.08
C ILE A 263 -10.12 -24.92 -8.59
N THR A 264 -10.92 -24.19 -9.38
CA THR A 264 -10.88 -24.26 -10.85
C THR A 264 -9.50 -23.86 -11.41
N LEU A 265 -8.82 -22.94 -10.74
CA LEU A 265 -7.49 -22.47 -11.13
C LEU A 265 -6.37 -23.47 -10.84
N LEU A 266 -6.55 -24.38 -9.87
CA LEU A 266 -5.61 -25.49 -9.67
C LEU A 266 -5.63 -26.46 -10.84
N GLU A 267 -6.82 -26.73 -11.38
CA GLU A 267 -7.01 -27.63 -12.53
C GLU A 267 -6.43 -26.99 -13.80
N ASN A 268 -6.76 -25.72 -14.04
CA ASN A 268 -6.42 -24.98 -15.25
C ASN A 268 -5.75 -23.63 -14.92
N PRO A 269 -4.47 -23.63 -14.49
CA PRO A 269 -3.78 -22.39 -14.14
C PRO A 269 -3.55 -21.55 -15.40
N PRO A 270 -3.92 -20.26 -15.42
CA PRO A 270 -3.60 -19.39 -16.55
C PRO A 270 -2.10 -19.14 -16.60
N ASN A 271 -1.56 -18.73 -17.74
CA ASN A 271 -0.12 -18.44 -17.81
C ASN A 271 0.26 -17.22 -16.95
N LYS A 272 1.56 -17.07 -16.63
CA LYS A 272 2.07 -16.00 -15.75
C LYS A 272 1.67 -14.58 -16.18
N ASN A 273 1.60 -14.32 -17.49
CA ASN A 273 1.24 -13.00 -18.02
C ASN A 273 -0.26 -12.74 -17.93
N GLN A 274 -1.08 -13.74 -18.24
CA GLN A 274 -2.54 -13.70 -18.03
C GLN A 274 -2.86 -13.49 -16.54
N TRP A 275 -2.25 -14.26 -15.64
CA TRP A 275 -2.38 -14.09 -14.19
C TRP A 275 -2.05 -12.66 -13.76
N LYS A 276 -0.87 -12.16 -14.15
CA LYS A 276 -0.44 -10.81 -13.78
C LYS A 276 -1.39 -9.73 -14.31
N THR A 277 -1.96 -9.91 -15.50
CA THR A 277 -2.78 -8.89 -16.15
C THR A 277 -4.21 -8.91 -15.61
N GLN A 278 -4.86 -10.08 -15.59
CA GLN A 278 -6.25 -10.25 -15.17
C GLN A 278 -6.43 -9.83 -13.70
N TYR A 279 -5.61 -10.37 -12.80
CA TYR A 279 -5.77 -10.17 -11.36
C TYR A 279 -5.39 -8.74 -10.95
N LYS A 280 -4.30 -8.21 -11.52
CA LYS A 280 -3.91 -6.81 -11.26
C LYS A 280 -4.97 -5.84 -11.76
N THR A 281 -5.62 -6.13 -12.89
CA THR A 281 -6.68 -5.29 -13.45
C THR A 281 -7.94 -5.39 -12.61
N ALA A 282 -8.38 -6.59 -12.22
CA ALA A 282 -9.56 -6.79 -11.37
C ALA A 282 -9.43 -6.06 -10.03
N VAL A 283 -8.32 -6.25 -9.31
CA VAL A 283 -8.09 -5.59 -8.01
C VAL A 283 -8.02 -4.07 -8.16
N LYS A 284 -7.33 -3.57 -9.20
CA LYS A 284 -7.25 -2.13 -9.48
C LYS A 284 -8.60 -1.53 -9.81
N LYS A 285 -9.40 -2.22 -10.63
CA LYS A 285 -10.74 -1.80 -11.03
C LYS A 285 -11.64 -1.71 -9.82
N PHE A 286 -11.75 -2.80 -9.03
CA PHE A 286 -12.56 -2.81 -7.81
C PHE A 286 -12.26 -1.64 -6.88
N TRP A 287 -10.97 -1.44 -6.55
CA TRP A 287 -10.60 -0.36 -5.63
C TRP A 287 -10.82 1.02 -6.25
N HIS A 288 -10.56 1.18 -7.54
CA HIS A 288 -10.85 2.44 -8.22
C HIS A 288 -12.34 2.76 -8.17
N ASP A 289 -13.20 1.81 -8.53
CA ASP A 289 -14.65 2.00 -8.57
C ASP A 289 -15.20 2.29 -7.16
N SER A 290 -14.73 1.55 -6.15
CA SER A 290 -15.09 1.79 -4.74
C SER A 290 -14.64 3.18 -4.25
N LEU A 291 -13.45 3.65 -4.64
CA LEU A 291 -12.97 4.99 -4.28
C LEU A 291 -13.73 6.09 -5.03
N VAL A 292 -14.13 5.84 -6.28
CA VAL A 292 -14.99 6.74 -7.07
C VAL A 292 -16.37 6.85 -6.43
N GLU A 293 -16.98 5.72 -6.04
CA GLU A 293 -18.25 5.70 -5.31
C GLU A 293 -18.16 6.48 -4.00
N GLU A 294 -17.12 6.22 -3.18
CA GLU A 294 -16.86 6.96 -1.94
C GLU A 294 -16.69 8.47 -2.21
N ALA A 295 -16.03 8.83 -3.31
CA ALA A 295 -15.85 10.23 -3.70
C ALA A 295 -17.17 10.90 -4.10
N ASN A 296 -17.99 10.20 -4.89
CA ASN A 296 -19.28 10.72 -5.37
C ASN A 296 -20.29 10.91 -4.22
N CYS A 297 -20.16 10.17 -3.12
CA CYS A 297 -20.96 10.40 -1.90
C CYS A 297 -20.54 11.64 -1.09
N LYS A 298 -19.44 12.32 -1.46
CA LYS A 298 -18.88 13.45 -0.70
C LYS A 298 -19.02 14.76 -1.48
N THR A 299 -19.86 15.66 -0.98
CA THR A 299 -20.05 17.00 -1.58
C THR A 299 -18.77 17.81 -1.70
N SER A 300 -17.80 17.61 -0.80
CA SER A 300 -16.48 18.25 -0.86
C SER A 300 -15.65 17.86 -2.08
N LEU A 301 -16.02 16.77 -2.78
CA LEU A 301 -15.32 16.23 -3.95
C LEU A 301 -16.10 16.43 -5.25
N ASN A 302 -17.20 17.18 -5.25
CA ASN A 302 -18.01 17.44 -6.45
C ASN A 302 -17.25 18.12 -7.59
N LEU A 303 -16.13 18.78 -7.28
CA LEU A 303 -15.28 19.45 -8.28
C LEU A 303 -14.19 18.55 -8.85
N LEU A 304 -13.96 17.37 -8.29
CA LEU A 304 -12.98 16.41 -8.77
C LEU A 304 -13.60 15.57 -9.89
N ASP A 305 -12.95 15.49 -11.05
CA ASP A 305 -13.34 14.54 -12.09
C ASP A 305 -13.12 13.10 -11.62
N THR A 306 -14.17 12.40 -11.20
CA THR A 306 -14.07 10.98 -10.85
C THR A 306 -14.19 10.05 -12.07
N ILE A 307 -14.69 10.56 -13.21
CA ILE A 307 -14.99 9.77 -14.42
C ILE A 307 -13.75 9.65 -15.31
N GLY A 308 -12.99 10.73 -15.49
CA GLY A 308 -11.78 10.76 -16.33
C GLY A 308 -10.55 10.14 -15.68
N LEU A 309 -10.61 9.82 -14.38
CA LEU A 309 -9.53 9.17 -13.64
C LEU A 309 -9.32 7.73 -14.10
N LYS A 310 -8.06 7.31 -14.11
CA LYS A 310 -7.65 5.97 -14.55
C LYS A 310 -6.92 5.24 -13.43
N PRO A 311 -7.23 3.95 -13.17
CA PRO A 311 -6.54 3.17 -12.14
C PRO A 311 -5.03 3.12 -12.36
N GLY A 312 -4.25 3.51 -11.34
CA GLY A 312 -2.79 3.48 -11.42
C GLY A 312 -2.16 4.68 -12.14
N LYS A 313 -2.94 5.68 -12.57
CA LYS A 313 -2.42 6.90 -13.19
C LYS A 313 -2.70 8.11 -12.29
N PRO A 314 -1.69 8.94 -11.98
CA PRO A 314 -1.91 10.19 -11.28
C PRO A 314 -2.84 11.12 -12.05
N HIS A 315 -3.55 11.97 -11.33
CA HIS A 315 -4.36 13.03 -11.90
C HIS A 315 -3.51 14.07 -12.64
N THR A 316 -4.09 14.69 -13.67
CA THR A 316 -3.39 15.62 -14.58
C THR A 316 -2.80 16.85 -13.89
N VAL A 317 -3.35 17.23 -12.72
CA VAL A 317 -2.83 18.31 -11.85
C VAL A 317 -1.33 18.12 -11.53
N TRP A 318 -0.85 16.87 -11.56
CA TRP A 318 0.53 16.50 -11.27
C TRP A 318 1.43 16.34 -12.50
N GLU A 319 0.89 16.17 -13.72
CA GLU A 319 1.66 15.86 -14.94
C GLU A 319 2.77 16.89 -15.21
N ASN A 320 2.45 18.18 -15.03
CA ASN A 320 3.36 19.30 -15.30
C ASN A 320 4.12 19.80 -14.06
N VAL A 321 4.15 19.05 -12.97
CA VAL A 321 4.86 19.45 -11.73
C VAL A 321 6.35 19.08 -11.78
N LYS A 322 6.68 17.96 -12.44
CA LYS A 322 8.05 17.40 -12.50
C LYS A 322 8.73 17.40 -11.12
N ASN A 323 10.01 17.76 -11.04
CA ASN A 323 10.80 17.84 -9.79
C ASN A 323 10.86 19.28 -9.25
N ASN A 324 9.97 20.18 -9.67
CA ASN A 324 10.02 21.57 -9.26
C ASN A 324 9.17 21.78 -7.98
N PRO A 325 9.79 22.06 -6.80
CA PRO A 325 9.06 22.20 -5.55
C PRO A 325 8.06 23.37 -5.58
N PHE A 326 8.38 24.43 -6.33
CA PHE A 326 7.48 25.57 -6.49
C PHE A 326 6.21 25.16 -7.24
N GLU A 327 6.33 24.45 -8.37
CA GLU A 327 5.17 23.94 -9.11
C GLU A 327 4.37 22.91 -8.29
N ALA A 328 5.05 22.10 -7.47
CA ALA A 328 4.38 21.16 -6.57
C ALA A 328 3.53 21.92 -5.54
N HIS A 329 4.07 23.01 -4.99
CA HIS A 329 3.34 23.85 -4.05
C HIS A 329 2.12 24.51 -4.70
N LYS A 330 2.22 24.99 -5.95
CA LYS A 330 1.06 25.50 -6.69
C LYS A 330 -0.02 24.42 -6.87
N ALA A 331 0.39 23.22 -7.26
CA ALA A 331 -0.51 22.09 -7.47
C ALA A 331 -1.21 21.69 -6.15
N MET A 332 -0.49 21.68 -5.02
CA MET A 332 -1.07 21.41 -3.71
C MET A 332 -2.17 22.40 -3.33
N VAL A 333 -2.00 23.69 -3.60
CA VAL A 333 -3.04 24.70 -3.34
C VAL A 333 -4.28 24.43 -4.19
N LYS A 334 -4.09 24.11 -5.47
CA LYS A 334 -5.19 23.75 -6.37
C LYS A 334 -5.91 22.47 -5.93
N VAL A 335 -5.17 21.43 -5.54
CA VAL A 335 -5.74 20.18 -5.00
C VAL A 335 -6.56 20.45 -3.74
N LYS A 336 -6.16 21.39 -2.88
CA LYS A 336 -6.97 21.74 -1.70
C LYS A 336 -8.33 22.33 -2.09
N LEU A 337 -8.38 23.15 -3.14
CA LEU A 337 -9.65 23.67 -3.68
C LEU A 337 -10.49 22.54 -4.26
N MET A 338 -9.88 21.72 -5.13
CA MET A 338 -10.51 20.57 -5.79
C MET A 338 -11.11 19.56 -4.81
N THR A 339 -10.51 19.42 -3.62
CA THR A 339 -10.94 18.47 -2.59
C THR A 339 -11.77 19.09 -1.46
N GLY A 340 -12.11 20.39 -1.56
CA GLY A 340 -12.84 21.10 -0.51
C GLY A 340 -12.09 21.22 0.83
N THR A 341 -10.76 21.08 0.82
CA THR A 341 -9.91 21.19 2.01
C THR A 341 -9.24 22.57 2.15
N TYR A 342 -9.39 23.43 1.15
CA TYR A 342 -9.01 24.84 1.24
C TYR A 342 -10.02 25.58 2.13
N ARG A 343 -9.55 26.27 3.18
CA ARG A 343 -10.42 26.90 4.19
C ARG A 343 -10.70 28.37 3.89
N PHE A 344 -11.94 28.67 3.56
CA PHE A 344 -12.47 30.02 3.40
C PHE A 344 -13.11 30.56 4.68
N GLN A 345 -13.50 31.85 4.74
CA GLN A 345 -14.24 32.36 5.90
C GLN A 345 -15.61 31.70 6.06
N CYS A 346 -16.32 31.39 4.98
CA CYS A 346 -17.62 30.71 5.08
C CYS A 346 -17.50 29.33 5.77
N ASP A 347 -16.43 28.58 5.48
CA ASP A 347 -16.13 27.33 6.19
C ASP A 347 -15.90 27.58 7.68
N ARG A 348 -15.08 28.59 8.01
CA ARG A 348 -14.75 28.93 9.40
C ARG A 348 -16.00 29.35 10.18
N ALA A 349 -16.85 30.18 9.58
CA ALA A 349 -18.14 30.58 10.14
C ALA A 349 -18.99 29.34 10.47
N LYS A 350 -19.13 28.42 9.49
CA LYS A 350 -19.86 27.16 9.65
C LYS A 350 -19.32 26.30 10.80
N PHE A 351 -18.00 26.09 10.88
CA PHE A 351 -17.38 25.28 11.95
C PHE A 351 -17.38 25.96 13.32
N SER A 352 -17.45 27.28 13.36
CA SER A 352 -17.52 28.05 14.61
C SER A 352 -18.94 28.13 15.20
N GLY A 353 -19.94 27.58 14.52
CA GLY A 353 -21.35 27.75 14.89
C GLY A 353 -21.81 29.22 14.79
N GLY A 354 -21.31 29.96 13.80
CA GLY A 354 -21.68 31.35 13.55
C GLY A 354 -20.97 32.41 14.42
N ARG A 355 -20.01 32.01 15.27
CA ARG A 355 -19.23 32.98 16.09
C ARG A 355 -18.27 33.82 15.26
N ILE A 356 -17.88 33.33 14.10
CA ILE A 356 -17.01 34.02 13.14
C ILE A 356 -17.89 34.42 11.95
N SER A 357 -17.80 35.68 11.52
CA SER A 357 -18.45 36.14 10.29
C SER A 357 -17.88 35.42 9.07
N ASP A 358 -18.75 35.08 8.12
CA ASP A 358 -18.39 34.52 6.83
C ASP A 358 -17.87 35.58 5.84
N THR A 359 -17.98 36.86 6.19
CA THR A 359 -17.57 37.98 5.36
C THR A 359 -16.08 37.90 5.04
N CYS A 360 -15.75 38.14 3.78
CA CYS A 360 -14.40 38.16 3.26
C CYS A 360 -13.55 39.19 3.98
N LYS A 361 -12.50 38.73 4.65
CA LYS A 361 -11.57 39.63 5.36
C LYS A 361 -10.82 40.58 4.42
N LEU A 362 -10.69 40.21 3.14
CA LEU A 362 -9.98 41.03 2.16
C LEU A 362 -10.80 42.26 1.73
N CYS A 363 -12.00 42.04 1.17
CA CYS A 363 -12.83 43.14 0.66
C CYS A 363 -13.86 43.65 1.66
N LYS A 364 -14.19 42.88 2.70
CA LYS A 364 -15.18 43.20 3.74
C LYS A 364 -16.61 43.46 3.21
N LYS A 365 -16.93 42.94 2.03
CA LYS A 365 -18.22 43.17 1.33
C LYS A 365 -19.16 41.97 1.30
N GLU A 366 -18.65 40.80 0.91
CA GLU A 366 -19.45 39.60 0.66
C GLU A 366 -18.88 38.39 1.44
N SER A 367 -19.64 37.29 1.51
CA SER A 367 -19.16 36.02 2.07
C SER A 367 -17.96 35.49 1.27
N GLU A 368 -16.87 35.09 1.95
CA GLU A 368 -15.74 34.45 1.26
C GLU A 368 -16.02 32.96 1.08
N ASP A 369 -16.46 32.60 -0.12
CA ASP A 369 -16.49 31.23 -0.62
C ASP A 369 -15.49 31.04 -1.79
N MET A 370 -15.55 29.88 -2.45
CA MET A 370 -14.66 29.56 -3.56
C MET A 370 -14.88 30.46 -4.78
N HIS A 371 -16.13 30.75 -5.13
CA HIS A 371 -16.44 31.58 -6.30
C HIS A 371 -16.02 33.02 -6.05
N HIS A 372 -16.32 33.56 -4.87
CA HIS A 372 -15.89 34.89 -4.46
C HIS A 372 -14.36 35.00 -4.50
N PHE A 373 -13.64 34.04 -3.92
CA PHE A 373 -12.18 34.02 -3.93
C PHE A 373 -11.62 33.98 -5.37
N LEU A 374 -12.15 33.08 -6.21
CA LEU A 374 -11.63 32.88 -7.56
C LEU A 374 -12.01 34.00 -8.53
N PHE A 375 -13.18 34.65 -8.38
CA PHE A 375 -13.76 35.49 -9.43
C PHE A 375 -14.39 36.83 -9.01
N GLN A 376 -14.76 37.05 -7.75
CA GLN A 376 -15.49 38.27 -7.36
C GLN A 376 -14.71 39.22 -6.44
N CYS A 377 -13.76 38.71 -5.64
CA CYS A 377 -13.04 39.54 -4.68
C CYS A 377 -12.21 40.63 -5.40
N GLU A 378 -12.63 41.89 -5.29
CA GLU A 378 -12.02 43.03 -5.98
C GLU A 378 -10.55 43.27 -5.60
N VAL A 379 -10.17 42.95 -4.36
CA VAL A 379 -8.79 43.08 -3.87
C VAL A 379 -7.84 42.16 -4.65
N LEU A 380 -8.36 41.05 -5.15
CA LEU A 380 -7.62 40.03 -5.89
C LEU A 380 -7.64 40.24 -7.42
N ASP A 381 -8.40 41.21 -7.94
CA ASP A 381 -8.61 41.44 -9.38
C ASP A 381 -7.31 41.68 -10.14
N THR A 382 -6.40 42.47 -9.55
CA THR A 382 -5.13 42.85 -10.18
C THR A 382 -4.27 41.62 -10.50
N LYS A 383 -4.34 40.59 -9.64
CA LYS A 383 -3.67 39.30 -9.87
C LYS A 383 -4.49 38.39 -10.78
N ARG A 384 -5.82 38.43 -10.70
CA ARG A 384 -6.74 37.53 -11.42
C ARG A 384 -6.83 37.83 -12.93
N LYS A 385 -7.03 39.09 -13.31
CA LYS A 385 -7.35 39.52 -14.69
C LYS A 385 -6.37 39.01 -15.76
N PRO A 386 -5.03 39.08 -15.56
CA PRO A 386 -4.08 38.58 -16.55
C PRO A 386 -4.21 37.08 -16.85
N TYR A 387 -4.55 36.27 -15.83
CA TYR A 387 -4.73 34.83 -16.03
C TYR A 387 -6.05 34.50 -16.72
N ILE A 388 -7.13 35.22 -16.41
CA ILE A 388 -8.41 35.07 -17.11
C ILE A 388 -8.24 35.41 -18.59
N GLN A 389 -7.59 36.53 -18.92
CA GLN A 389 -7.30 36.90 -20.32
C GLN A 389 -6.46 35.84 -21.02
N LYS A 390 -5.44 35.29 -20.34
CA LYS A 390 -4.63 34.19 -20.87
C LYS A 390 -5.44 32.91 -21.09
N LEU A 391 -6.35 32.56 -20.18
CA LEU A 391 -7.26 31.42 -20.35
C LEU A 391 -8.18 31.63 -21.56
N LYS A 392 -8.77 32.83 -21.73
CA LYS A 392 -9.57 33.17 -22.92
C LYS A 392 -8.77 32.96 -24.20
N SER A 393 -7.54 33.50 -24.24
CA SER A 393 -6.63 33.36 -25.39
C SER A 393 -6.28 31.91 -25.71
N ILE A 394 -6.06 31.05 -24.70
CA ILE A 394 -5.80 29.62 -24.91
C ILE A 394 -7.05 28.90 -25.45
N LEU A 395 -8.24 29.25 -24.97
CA LEU A 395 -9.49 28.64 -25.44
C LEU A 395 -9.82 29.06 -26.87
N SER A 396 -9.57 30.32 -27.25
CA SER A 396 -9.82 30.85 -28.60
C SER A 396 -8.94 30.23 -29.67
N GLU A 397 -7.84 29.55 -29.31
CA GLU A 397 -7.05 28.74 -30.26
C GLU A 397 -7.88 27.58 -30.86
N THR A 398 -8.97 27.16 -30.20
CA THR A 398 -9.65 25.88 -30.50
C THR A 398 -11.16 25.93 -30.54
N HIS A 399 -11.79 27.00 -30.06
CA HIS A 399 -13.25 27.15 -29.98
C HIS A 399 -13.67 28.57 -30.35
N GLU A 400 -14.91 28.70 -30.81
CA GLU A 400 -15.53 29.98 -31.16
C GLU A 400 -15.81 30.82 -29.90
N GLU A 401 -15.82 32.15 -30.07
CA GLU A 401 -16.00 33.12 -29.00
C GLU A 401 -17.29 32.91 -28.20
N GLN A 402 -18.38 32.52 -28.88
CA GLN A 402 -19.67 32.25 -28.24
C GLN A 402 -19.60 31.11 -27.20
N VAL A 403 -18.85 30.05 -27.49
CA VAL A 403 -18.65 28.91 -26.57
C VAL A 403 -17.85 29.36 -25.35
N ILE A 404 -16.85 30.21 -25.57
CA ILE A 404 -15.97 30.73 -24.51
C ILE A 404 -16.74 31.65 -23.58
N GLU A 405 -17.49 32.60 -24.12
CA GLU A 405 -18.33 33.50 -23.32
C GLU A 405 -19.42 32.74 -22.55
N GLY A 406 -19.99 31.68 -23.14
CA GLY A 406 -20.91 30.78 -22.43
C GLY A 406 -20.29 30.08 -21.22
N ILE A 407 -19.00 29.75 -21.24
CA ILE A 407 -18.30 29.19 -20.06
C ILE A 407 -18.02 30.28 -19.01
N ILE A 408 -17.63 31.48 -19.45
CA ILE A 408 -17.26 32.56 -18.53
C ILE A 408 -18.48 33.11 -17.79
N GLN A 409 -19.63 33.17 -18.46
CA GLN A 409 -20.90 33.60 -17.87
C GLN A 409 -21.49 32.54 -16.93
N ASP A 410 -21.11 31.27 -17.11
CA ASP A 410 -21.52 30.16 -16.26
C ASP A 410 -20.53 29.99 -15.09
N ASN A 411 -20.92 30.50 -13.93
CA ASN A 411 -20.12 30.45 -12.70
C ASN A 411 -19.62 29.05 -12.35
N GLU A 412 -20.45 28.02 -12.51
CA GLU A 412 -20.10 26.64 -12.17
C GLU A 412 -19.06 26.10 -13.15
N LYS A 413 -19.28 26.28 -14.46
CA LYS A 413 -18.31 25.85 -15.48
C LYS A 413 -16.97 26.59 -15.35
N MET A 414 -16.98 27.87 -15.00
CA MET A 414 -15.74 28.64 -14.82
C MET A 414 -14.95 28.20 -13.59
N VAL A 415 -15.64 27.93 -12.46
CA VAL A 415 -15.01 27.29 -11.28
C VAL A 415 -14.44 25.94 -11.67
N GLN A 416 -15.23 25.10 -12.35
CA GLN A 416 -14.82 23.77 -12.77
C GLN A 416 -13.59 23.80 -13.69
N LEU A 417 -13.60 24.63 -14.75
CA LEU A 417 -12.48 24.84 -15.65
C LEU A 417 -11.19 25.22 -14.91
N THR A 418 -11.32 26.05 -13.87
CA THR A 418 -10.21 26.57 -13.11
C THR A 418 -9.65 25.55 -12.12
N VAL A 419 -10.53 24.83 -11.43
CA VAL A 419 -10.18 23.90 -10.35
C VAL A 419 -9.83 22.51 -10.87
N ASP A 420 -10.56 22.00 -11.87
CA ASP A 420 -10.27 20.74 -12.54
C ASP A 420 -10.77 20.77 -14.00
N CYS A 421 -9.85 21.08 -14.91
CA CYS A 421 -10.13 21.17 -16.33
C CYS A 421 -10.37 19.81 -17.01
N THR A 422 -10.29 18.69 -16.28
CA THR A 422 -10.59 17.36 -16.81
C THR A 422 -12.05 16.94 -16.64
N HIS A 423 -12.78 17.64 -15.77
CA HIS A 423 -14.17 17.32 -15.44
C HIS A 423 -15.10 17.32 -16.67
N PRO A 424 -16.06 16.37 -16.77
CA PRO A 424 -16.92 16.20 -17.94
C PRO A 424 -17.65 17.47 -18.38
N ALA A 425 -18.00 18.35 -17.44
CA ALA A 425 -18.65 19.63 -17.72
C ALA A 425 -17.83 20.57 -18.63
N VAL A 426 -16.49 20.43 -18.65
CA VAL A 426 -15.56 21.30 -19.40
C VAL A 426 -14.56 20.54 -20.27
N SER A 427 -14.46 19.21 -20.13
CA SER A 427 -13.43 18.38 -20.75
C SER A 427 -13.46 18.39 -22.29
N ARG A 428 -14.66 18.50 -22.87
CA ARG A 428 -14.86 18.62 -24.33
C ARG A 428 -14.13 19.83 -24.89
N ILE A 429 -14.09 20.91 -24.12
CA ILE A 429 -13.52 22.19 -24.54
C ILE A 429 -12.03 22.21 -24.23
N THR A 430 -11.61 21.58 -23.13
CA THR A 430 -10.22 21.62 -22.69
C THR A 430 -9.31 20.60 -23.37
N HIS A 431 -9.83 19.54 -24.01
CA HIS A 431 -9.02 18.40 -24.43
C HIS A 431 -7.77 18.73 -25.29
N LYS A 432 -7.88 19.66 -26.26
CA LYS A 432 -6.76 20.05 -27.14
C LYS A 432 -5.67 20.83 -26.42
N ASN A 433 -6.07 21.66 -25.45
CA ASN A 433 -5.20 22.63 -24.77
C ASN A 433 -5.04 22.37 -23.27
N ARG A 434 -5.37 21.16 -22.81
CA ARG A 434 -5.48 20.79 -21.39
C ARG A 434 -4.25 21.17 -20.58
N GLY A 435 -3.05 20.87 -21.07
CA GLY A 435 -1.80 21.19 -20.37
C GLY A 435 -1.59 22.68 -20.14
N LYS A 436 -1.88 23.52 -21.17
CA LYS A 436 -1.76 24.99 -21.08
C LYS A 436 -2.82 25.58 -20.13
N ILE A 437 -4.05 25.08 -20.21
CA ILE A 437 -5.17 25.48 -19.34
C ILE A 437 -4.84 25.14 -17.90
N GLU A 438 -4.45 23.89 -17.63
CA GLU A 438 -4.11 23.41 -16.29
C GLU A 438 -2.97 24.23 -15.67
N GLN A 439 -1.91 24.48 -16.43
CA GLN A 439 -0.77 25.30 -15.98
C GLN A 439 -1.20 26.74 -15.66
N THR A 440 -2.03 27.35 -16.51
CA THR A 440 -2.50 28.73 -16.34
C THR A 440 -3.43 28.87 -15.14
N ALA A 441 -4.42 27.97 -15.02
CA ALA A 441 -5.35 27.95 -13.90
C ALA A 441 -4.67 27.67 -12.56
N ARG A 442 -3.71 26.73 -12.54
CA ARG A 442 -2.85 26.47 -11.37
C ARG A 442 -2.03 27.70 -10.98
N GLY A 443 -1.48 28.41 -11.97
CA GLY A 443 -0.78 29.68 -11.77
C GLY A 443 -1.66 30.75 -11.13
N MET A 444 -2.89 30.92 -11.65
CA MET A 444 -3.88 31.85 -11.14
C MET A 444 -4.21 31.56 -9.67
N ILE A 445 -4.68 30.34 -9.38
CA ILE A 445 -5.05 29.89 -8.03
C ILE A 445 -3.93 30.19 -7.03
N TYR A 446 -2.69 29.88 -7.40
CA TYR A 446 -1.55 30.11 -6.53
C TYR A 446 -1.24 31.59 -6.31
N ALA A 447 -1.34 32.42 -7.35
CA ALA A 447 -1.17 33.86 -7.23
C ALA A 447 -2.22 34.47 -6.29
N LEU A 448 -3.49 34.06 -6.42
CA LEU A 448 -4.58 34.49 -5.54
C LEU A 448 -4.34 34.03 -4.08
N HIS A 449 -3.92 32.78 -3.90
CA HIS A 449 -3.59 32.23 -2.58
C HIS A 449 -2.47 33.00 -1.89
N ARG A 450 -1.41 33.35 -2.61
CA ARG A 450 -0.29 34.14 -2.08
C ARG A 450 -0.72 35.53 -1.65
N GLU A 451 -1.49 36.22 -2.50
CA GLU A 451 -1.98 37.57 -2.21
C GLU A 451 -2.90 37.56 -0.97
N ARG A 452 -3.88 36.66 -0.96
CA ARG A 452 -4.75 36.44 0.21
C ARG A 452 -3.95 36.18 1.49
N SER A 453 -2.96 35.29 1.42
CA SER A 453 -2.15 34.94 2.60
C SER A 453 -1.29 36.11 3.08
N ALA A 454 -0.75 36.92 2.16
CA ALA A 454 0.05 38.09 2.50
C ALA A 454 -0.77 39.19 3.19
N ILE A 455 -2.02 39.38 2.77
CA ILE A 455 -2.94 40.34 3.39
C ILE A 455 -3.38 39.84 4.78
N LEU A 456 -3.79 38.58 4.89
CA LEU A 456 -4.27 37.98 6.14
C LEU A 456 -3.20 37.83 7.24
N VAL A 457 -1.91 37.95 6.91
CA VAL A 457 -0.81 37.95 7.89
C VAL A 457 -0.56 39.35 8.46
N LYS A 458 -0.99 40.40 7.76
CA LYS A 458 -0.83 41.80 8.19
C LYS A 458 -1.97 42.30 9.08
N GLU A 459 -3.13 41.64 9.00
CA GLU A 459 -4.28 41.82 9.90
C GLU A 459 -4.16 40.92 11.12
#